data_AF-A0A6I5EQS3-F1
#
_entry.id   AF-A0A6I5EQS3-F1
#
_cell.length_a   1.000
_cell.length_b   1.000
_cell.length_c   1.000
_cell.angle_alpha   90.00
_cell.angle_beta   90.00
_cell.angle_gamma   90.00
#
_symmetry.space_group_name_H-M   'P 1'
#
loop_
_entity.id
_entity.type
_entity.pdbx_description
1 polymer ?
#
loop_
_entity_poly.entity_id
_entity_poly.type
_entity_poly.pdbx_seq_one_letter_code
_entity_poly.pdbx_strand_id
1 'polypeptide(L)'
;MEHVYTHLVTLLADKFEVAADLLRPDATLGDLELDSLAVVELYVTLQEEWGVPLDDSEASADLTVDEVARSVTALLDSATATSTAASTTASTANGTP
;
A
#
# COMPACT_ATOMS: atom_id res chain seq x y z
N MET A 1 3.73 5.43 -9.83
CA MET A 1 4.04 4.19 -9.08
C MET A 1 5.31 4.33 -8.23
N GLU A 2 6.31 5.14 -8.63
CA GLU A 2 7.53 5.40 -7.82
C GLU A 2 7.25 5.95 -6.41
N HIS A 3 6.12 6.64 -6.22
CA HIS A 3 5.71 7.19 -4.93
C HIS A 3 5.39 6.13 -3.86
N VAL A 4 4.77 4.99 -4.21
CA VAL A 4 4.38 3.96 -3.21
C VAL A 4 5.63 3.28 -2.66
N TYR A 5 6.51 2.82 -3.55
CA TYR A 5 7.77 2.19 -3.16
C TYR A 5 8.66 3.14 -2.35
N THR A 6 8.85 4.38 -2.81
CA THR A 6 9.67 5.37 -2.10
C THR A 6 9.12 5.65 -0.70
N HIS A 7 7.80 5.75 -0.56
CA HIS A 7 7.19 5.99 0.73
C HIS A 7 7.28 4.78 1.65
N LEU A 8 7.09 3.57 1.11
CA LEU A 8 7.26 2.33 1.85
C LEU A 8 8.70 2.17 2.35
N VAL A 9 9.70 2.47 1.52
CA VAL A 9 11.12 2.48 1.92
C VAL A 9 11.38 3.51 3.02
N THR A 10 10.80 4.70 2.89
CA THR A 10 10.93 5.76 3.91
C THR A 10 10.30 5.32 5.23
N LEU A 11 9.12 4.69 5.19
CA LEU A 11 8.42 4.20 6.37
C LEU A 11 9.22 3.08 7.07
N LEU A 12 9.79 2.15 6.29
CA LEU A 12 10.64 1.09 6.80
C LEU A 12 11.91 1.65 7.46
N ALA A 13 12.53 2.66 6.85
CA ALA A 13 13.73 3.29 7.41
C ALA A 13 13.44 4.14 8.66
N ASP A 14 12.37 4.93 8.65
CA ASP A 14 12.07 5.90 9.72
C ASP A 14 11.34 5.26 10.90
N LYS A 15 10.36 4.38 10.61
CA LYS A 15 9.48 3.80 11.62
C LYS A 15 9.93 2.44 12.14
N PHE A 16 10.53 1.64 11.25
CA PHE A 16 11.03 0.30 11.57
C PHE A 16 12.55 0.26 11.73
N GLU A 17 13.22 1.42 11.61
CA GLU A 17 14.68 1.58 11.77
C GLU A 17 15.51 0.64 10.87
N VAL A 18 14.95 0.26 9.72
CA VAL A 18 15.59 -0.66 8.76
C VAL A 18 16.73 0.05 8.04
N ALA A 19 17.87 -0.63 7.92
CA ALA A 19 19.03 -0.09 7.22
C ALA A 19 18.74 0.12 5.72
N ALA A 20 18.95 1.34 5.23
CA ALA A 20 18.75 1.70 3.82
C ALA A 20 19.56 0.84 2.82
N ASP A 21 20.65 0.23 3.26
CA ASP A 21 21.48 -0.69 2.46
C ASP A 21 20.76 -2.03 2.19
N LEU A 22 19.90 -2.47 3.13
CA LEU A 22 19.12 -3.70 3.02
C LEU A 22 17.81 -3.50 2.25
N LEU A 23 17.30 -2.26 2.19
CA LEU A 23 16.06 -1.85 1.52
C LEU A 23 16.15 -1.98 0.00
N ARG A 24 16.11 -3.22 -0.47
CA ARG A 24 16.09 -3.60 -1.88
C ARG A 24 14.69 -4.09 -2.28
N PRO A 25 14.26 -3.89 -3.54
CA PRO A 25 12.95 -4.36 -4.00
C PRO A 25 12.82 -5.90 -3.94
N ASP A 26 13.93 -6.60 -4.11
CA ASP A 26 14.04 -8.05 -4.08
C ASP A 26 14.28 -8.62 -2.67
N ALA A 27 14.51 -7.76 -1.66
CA ALA A 27 14.70 -8.19 -0.28
C ALA A 27 13.36 -8.60 0.34
N THR A 28 13.37 -9.65 1.14
CA THR A 28 12.20 -10.09 1.90
C THR A 28 12.10 -9.32 3.21
N LEU A 29 10.88 -9.17 3.75
CA LEU A 29 10.65 -8.51 5.02
C LEU A 29 11.45 -9.18 6.17
N GLY A 30 11.61 -10.51 6.12
CA GLY A 30 12.47 -11.24 7.05
C GLY A 30 13.97 -10.99 6.88
N ASP A 31 14.43 -10.70 5.67
CA ASP A 31 15.84 -10.29 5.40
C ASP A 31 16.13 -8.89 5.96
N LEU A 32 15.09 -8.04 6.04
CA LEU A 32 15.11 -6.74 6.72
C LEU A 32 15.02 -6.85 8.24
N GLU A 33 15.10 -8.06 8.80
CA GLU A 33 14.96 -8.35 10.23
C GLU A 33 13.61 -7.92 10.82
N LEU A 34 12.55 -7.86 9.99
CA LEU A 34 11.20 -7.59 10.48
C LEU A 34 10.58 -8.84 11.10
N ASP A 35 10.24 -8.74 12.38
CA ASP A 35 9.43 -9.74 13.08
C ASP A 35 8.00 -9.81 12.51
N SER A 36 7.33 -10.95 12.71
CA SER A 36 5.93 -11.14 12.29
C SER A 36 4.99 -10.06 12.82
N LEU A 37 5.24 -9.54 14.03
CA LEU A 37 4.47 -8.42 14.58
C LEU A 37 4.76 -7.10 13.85
N ALA A 38 6.02 -6.84 13.49
CA ALA A 38 6.42 -5.66 12.74
C ALA A 38 5.83 -5.69 11.32
N VAL A 39 5.78 -6.86 10.68
CA VAL A 39 5.15 -7.03 9.36
C VAL A 39 3.64 -6.74 9.42
N VAL A 40 2.94 -7.21 10.46
CA VAL A 40 1.52 -6.87 10.68
C VAL A 40 1.34 -5.37 10.93
N GLU A 41 2.18 -4.76 11.76
CA GLU A 41 2.12 -3.31 12.04
C GLU A 41 2.39 -2.49 10.77
N LEU A 42 3.34 -2.91 9.93
CA LEU A 42 3.59 -2.32 8.63
C LEU A 42 2.30 -2.31 7.81
N TYR A 43 1.67 -3.47 7.65
CA TYR A 43 0.41 -3.59 6.92
C TYR A 43 -0.67 -2.65 7.46
N VAL A 44 -0.92 -2.65 8.77
CA VAL A 44 -1.90 -1.75 9.39
C VAL A 44 -1.57 -0.28 9.10
N THR A 45 -0.30 0.10 9.19
CA THR A 45 0.15 1.47 8.90
C THR A 45 -0.12 1.87 7.45
N LEU A 46 0.19 0.99 6.49
CA LEU A 46 -0.08 1.24 5.07
C LEU A 46 -1.59 1.37 4.80
N GLN A 47 -2.42 0.56 5.48
CA GLN A 47 -3.87 0.65 5.39
C GLN A 47 -4.39 1.99 5.90
N GLU A 48 -3.88 2.47 7.04
CA GLU A 48 -4.29 3.75 7.62
C GLU A 48 -3.82 4.96 6.80
N GLU A 49 -2.57 4.95 6.32
CA GLU A 49 -2.00 6.06 5.53
C GLU A 49 -2.69 6.23 4.16
N TRP A 50 -2.97 5.12 3.47
CA TRP A 50 -3.54 5.17 2.12
C TRP A 50 -5.02 4.83 2.02
N GLY A 51 -5.64 4.37 3.11
CA GLY A 51 -7.04 3.96 3.13
C GLY A 51 -7.32 2.71 2.28
N VAL A 52 -6.32 1.85 2.09
CA VAL A 52 -6.46 0.61 1.31
C VAL A 52 -6.80 -0.59 2.21
N PRO A 53 -7.68 -1.50 1.79
CA PRO A 53 -7.96 -2.73 2.55
C PRO A 53 -6.90 -3.79 2.23
N LEU A 54 -5.76 -3.73 2.90
CA LEU A 54 -4.75 -4.79 2.83
C LEU A 54 -5.16 -5.94 3.74
N ASP A 55 -4.93 -7.16 3.27
CA ASP A 55 -5.19 -8.36 4.07
C ASP A 55 -3.99 -8.63 5.00
N ASP A 56 -4.22 -8.50 6.31
CA ASP A 56 -3.17 -8.76 7.31
C ASP A 56 -2.80 -10.26 7.41
N SER A 57 -3.65 -11.17 6.91
CA SER A 57 -3.30 -12.60 6.85
C SER A 57 -2.23 -12.88 5.78
N GLU A 58 -2.05 -11.98 4.81
CA GLU A 58 -0.95 -12.04 3.84
C GLU A 58 0.35 -11.46 4.40
N ALA A 59 0.30 -10.73 5.52
CA ALA A 59 1.46 -10.08 6.12
C ALA A 59 2.47 -11.12 6.62
N SER A 60 3.47 -11.42 5.78
CA SER A 60 4.44 -12.49 6.03
C SER A 60 5.87 -12.04 5.77
N ALA A 61 6.82 -12.57 6.55
CA ALA A 61 8.24 -12.27 6.43
C ALA A 61 8.84 -12.75 5.08
N ASP A 62 8.19 -13.70 4.42
CA ASP A 62 8.56 -14.23 3.11
C ASP A 62 8.26 -13.25 1.95
N LEU A 63 7.43 -12.22 2.19
CA LEU A 63 7.10 -11.23 1.15
C LEU A 63 8.27 -10.30 0.90
N THR A 64 8.40 -9.84 -0.36
CA THR A 64 9.40 -8.83 -0.72
C THR A 64 8.84 -7.42 -0.65
N VAL A 65 9.74 -6.46 -0.53
CA VAL A 65 9.41 -5.02 -0.54
C VAL A 65 8.65 -4.64 -1.81
N ASP A 66 9.03 -5.19 -2.97
CA ASP A 66 8.32 -4.96 -4.24
C ASP A 66 6.90 -5.55 -4.22
N GLU A 67 6.73 -6.78 -3.71
CA GLU A 67 5.41 -7.43 -3.64
C GLU A 67 4.43 -6.61 -2.77
N VAL A 68 4.86 -6.12 -1.60
CA VAL A 68 4.03 -5.27 -0.75
C VAL A 68 3.67 -3.97 -1.46
N ALA A 69 4.65 -3.29 -2.08
CA ALA A 69 4.42 -2.05 -2.82
C ALA A 69 3.46 -2.27 -4.01
N ARG A 70 3.55 -3.43 -4.67
CA ARG A 70 2.69 -3.82 -5.78
C ARG A 70 1.25 -4.06 -5.33
N SER A 71 1.05 -4.75 -4.21
CA SER A 71 -0.27 -4.96 -3.60
C SER A 71 -0.96 -3.64 -3.28
N VAL A 72 -0.26 -2.72 -2.62
CA VAL A 72 -0.78 -1.37 -2.33
C VAL A 72 -1.12 -0.62 -3.62
N THR A 73 -0.22 -0.65 -4.61
CA THR A 73 -0.43 0.03 -5.89
C THR A 73 -1.66 -0.51 -6.63
N ALA A 74 -1.87 -1.83 -6.63
CA ALA A 74 -3.03 -2.46 -7.24
C ALA A 74 -4.34 -2.06 -6.55
N LEU A 75 -4.34 -1.97 -5.21
CA LEU A 75 -5.50 -1.52 -4.44
C LEU A 75 -5.82 -0.04 -4.70
N LEU A 76 -4.81 0.81 -4.78
CA LEU A 76 -4.97 2.23 -5.12
C LEU A 76 -5.54 2.42 -6.53
N ASP A 77 -5.03 1.68 -7.51
CA ASP A 77 -5.54 1.71 -8.89
C ASP A 77 -7.02 1.28 -8.94
N SER A 78 -7.35 0.18 -8.26
CA SER A 78 -8.73 -0.34 -8.16
C SER A 78 -9.69 0.62 -7.42
N ALA A 79 -9.23 1.30 -6.37
CA ALA A 79 -10.01 2.30 -5.64
C ALA A 79 -10.37 3.51 -6.52
N THR A 80 -9.45 3.96 -7.38
CA THR A 80 -9.70 5.06 -8.33
C THR A 80 -10.65 4.66 -9.46
N ALA A 81 -10.58 3.40 -9.93
CA ALA A 81 -11.47 2.86 -10.95
C ALA A 81 -12.93 2.75 -10.44
N THR A 82 -13.12 2.34 -9.20
CA THR A 82 -14.45 2.18 -8.58
C THR A 82 -15.13 3.54 -8.33
N SER A 83 -14.35 4.57 -7.99
CA SER A 83 -14.88 5.93 -7.75
C SER A 83 -15.34 6.62 -9.05
N THR A 84 -14.71 6.34 -10.19
CA THR A 84 -15.03 6.98 -11.48
C THR A 84 -16.37 6.51 -12.08
N ALA A 85 -16.83 5.29 -11.79
CA ALA A 85 -18.09 4.79 -12.32
C ALA A 85 -19.34 5.39 -11.64
N ALA A 86 -19.24 5.84 -10.39
CA ALA A 86 -20.39 6.31 -9.61
C ALA A 86 -20.73 7.80 -9.80
N SER A 87 -19.84 8.60 -10.41
CA SER A 87 -20.02 10.06 -10.53
C SER A 87 -20.63 10.55 -11.85
N THR A 88 -20.93 9.68 -12.82
CA THR A 88 -21.41 10.10 -14.15
C THR A 88 -22.95 10.02 -14.33
N THR A 89 -23.73 9.66 -13.31
CA THR A 89 -25.20 9.55 -13.42
C THR A 89 -25.96 10.51 -12.50
N ALA A 90 -25.54 11.77 -12.37
CA ALA A 90 -26.35 12.79 -11.68
C ALA A 90 -26.07 14.21 -12.19
N SER A 91 -26.17 14.43 -13.51
CA SER A 91 -26.39 15.77 -14.05
C SER A 91 -27.03 15.70 -15.44
N THR A 92 -28.29 15.29 -15.50
CA THR A 92 -29.17 15.71 -16.62
C THR A 92 -30.21 16.63 -16.04
N ALA A 93 -29.94 17.91 -16.29
CA ALA A 93 -30.71 19.10 -16.08
C ALA A 93 -32.24 18.94 -16.12
N ASN A 94 -32.83 19.47 -15.07
CA ASN A 94 -34.04 20.29 -15.05
C ASN A 94 -34.26 21.06 -16.38
N GLY A 95 -35.46 20.97 -16.95
CA GLY A 95 -35.80 21.57 -18.25
C GLY A 95 -37.28 21.44 -18.62
N THR A 96 -38.10 22.11 -17.80
CA THR A 96 -39.44 22.76 -18.00
C THR A 96 -39.77 23.14 -19.47
N PRO A 97 -41.02 23.43 -19.91
CA PRO A 97 -42.26 23.72 -19.18
C PRO A 97 -43.46 22.80 -19.38
#